data_AF-A0A832WRX5-F1
#
_entry.id   AF-A0A832WRX5-F1
#
_cell.length_a   1.000
_cell.length_b   1.000
_cell.length_c   1.000
_cell.angle_alpha   90.00
_cell.angle_beta   90.00
_cell.angle_gamma   90.00
#
_symmetry.space_group_name_H-M   'P 1'
#
loop_
_entity.id
_entity.type
_entity.pdbx_description
1 polymer ?
#
loop_
_entity_poly.entity_id
_entity_poly.type
_entity_poly.pdbx_seq_one_letter_code
_entity_poly.pdbx_strand_id
1 'polypeptide(L)' 'MPVKDQIHAQISGALAGATFPIATPDDLIAAFPDGANTTCRVGDLKMTAGEAGTLLKPSDFPFKSAKDVADIIVSRAGL' A
#
# COMPACT_ATOMS: atom_id res chain seq x y z
N MET A 1 0.97 7.95 18.59
CA MET A 1 0.66 8.09 17.16
C MET A 1 0.20 6.72 16.66
N PRO A 2 -0.93 6.61 15.94
CA PRO A 2 -1.45 5.31 15.54
C PRO A 2 -0.53 4.65 14.50
N VAL A 3 -0.39 3.33 14.58
CA VAL A 3 0.39 2.51 13.63
C VAL A 3 -0.08 2.75 12.20
N LYS A 4 -1.40 2.91 12.03
CA LYS A 4 -2.05 3.36 10.80
C LYS A 4 -1.37 4.57 10.15
N ASP A 5 -1.13 5.65 10.91
CA ASP A 5 -0.61 6.90 10.34
C ASP A 5 0.83 6.75 9.85
N GLN A 6 1.64 5.97 10.58
CA GLN A 6 3.03 5.70 10.22
C GLN A 6 3.13 4.81 8.99
N ILE A 7 2.31 3.76 8.89
CA ILE A 7 2.22 2.91 7.70
C ILE A 7 1.72 3.76 6.52
N HIS A 8 0.69 4.57 6.74
CA HIS A 8 0.14 5.45 5.73
C HIS A 8 1.19 6.45 5.21
N ALA A 9 1.99 7.06 6.08
CA ALA A 9 3.07 7.97 5.70
C ALA A 9 4.21 7.26 4.94
N GLN A 10 4.62 6.05 5.37
CA GLN A 10 5.64 5.26 4.65
C GLN A 10 5.16 4.83 3.26
N ILE A 11 3.94 4.29 3.17
CA ILE A 11 3.37 3.82 1.90
C ILE A 11 3.16 5.01 0.95
N SER A 12 2.57 6.11 1.44
CA SER A 12 2.37 7.31 0.61
C SER A 12 3.69 7.96 0.18
N GLY A 13 4.74 7.90 1.02
CA GLY A 13 6.08 8.34 0.65
C GLY A 13 6.74 7.43 -0.39
N ALA A 14 6.60 6.10 -0.24
CA ALA A 14 7.14 5.13 -1.20
C ALA A 14 6.43 5.19 -2.56
N LEU A 15 5.10 5.41 -2.55
CA LEU A 15 4.27 5.58 -3.74
C LEU A 15 4.22 7.05 -4.23
N ALA A 16 4.96 7.99 -3.63
CA ALA A 16 4.95 9.39 -4.09
C ALA A 16 5.52 9.54 -5.51
N GLY A 17 6.37 8.60 -5.94
CA GLY A 17 6.90 8.51 -7.30
C GLY A 17 6.08 7.61 -8.24
N ALA A 18 4.94 7.08 -7.77
CA ALA A 18 4.08 6.19 -8.55
C ALA A 18 3.31 6.96 -9.63
N THR A 19 3.05 6.29 -10.76
CA THR A 19 2.21 6.85 -11.81
C THR A 19 0.74 6.56 -11.50
N PHE A 20 0.03 7.55 -10.94
CA PHE A 20 -1.42 7.45 -10.77
C PHE A 20 -2.16 7.82 -12.07
N PRO A 21 -3.28 7.15 -12.39
CA PRO A 21 -3.98 6.15 -11.58
C PRO A 21 -3.41 4.74 -11.73
N ILE A 22 -3.22 4.06 -10.60
CA ILE A 22 -2.87 2.64 -10.61
C ILE A 22 -4.13 1.88 -11.00
N ALA A 23 -4.08 1.12 -12.10
CA ALA A 23 -5.22 0.36 -12.61
C ALA A 23 -5.13 -1.15 -12.31
N THR A 24 -3.95 -1.65 -11.93
CA THR A 24 -3.74 -3.06 -11.64
C THR A 24 -2.88 -3.27 -10.39
N PRO A 25 -3.03 -4.41 -9.69
CA PRO A 25 -2.17 -4.76 -8.56
C PRO A 25 -0.69 -4.91 -8.97
N ASP A 26 -0.41 -5.25 -10.22
CA ASP A 26 0.96 -5.29 -10.76
C ASP A 26 1.59 -3.90 -10.84
N ASP A 27 0.82 -2.92 -11.31
CA ASP A 27 1.25 -1.52 -11.41
C ASP A 27 1.43 -0.90 -10.01
N LEU A 28 0.58 -1.33 -9.05
CA LEU A 28 0.74 -1.02 -7.63
C LEU A 28 2.08 -1.53 -7.08
N ILE A 29 2.38 -2.80 -7.37
CA ILE A 29 3.62 -3.44 -6.97
C ILE A 29 4.80 -2.72 -7.63
N ALA A 30 4.77 -2.48 -8.94
CA ALA A 30 5.83 -1.79 -9.66
C ALA A 30 6.08 -0.35 -9.17
N ALA A 31 5.06 0.29 -8.61
CA ALA A 31 5.15 1.62 -8.04
C ALA A 31 5.90 1.68 -6.69
N PHE A 32 6.07 0.55 -5.99
CA PHE A 32 6.89 0.50 -4.79
C PHE A 32 8.36 0.24 -5.11
N PRO A 33 9.31 0.85 -4.37
CA PRO A 33 10.74 0.68 -4.60
C PRO A 33 11.24 -0.76 -4.45
N ASP A 34 10.63 -1.54 -3.53
CA ASP A 34 10.92 -2.97 -3.32
C ASP A 34 9.84 -3.89 -3.91
N GLY A 35 8.92 -3.34 -4.70
CA GLY A 35 7.86 -4.12 -5.30
C GLY A 35 6.94 -4.80 -4.27
N ALA A 36 6.60 -6.06 -4.56
CA ALA A 36 5.82 -6.92 -3.68
C ALA A 36 6.56 -7.25 -2.36
N ASN A 37 7.89 -7.09 -2.33
CA ASN A 37 8.71 -7.31 -1.14
C ASN A 37 8.77 -6.11 -0.21
N THR A 38 8.21 -4.96 -0.63
CA THR A 38 8.17 -3.75 0.20
C THR A 38 7.52 -4.08 1.52
N THR A 39 8.31 -4.12 2.59
CA THR A 39 7.85 -4.54 3.90
C THR A 39 7.58 -3.30 4.72
N CYS A 40 6.31 -3.00 4.96
CA CYS A 40 5.91 -1.97 5.89
C CYS A 40 5.96 -2.56 7.31
N ARG A 41 6.94 -2.11 8.10
CA ARG A 41 7.06 -2.50 9.50
C ARG A 41 6.87 -1.27 10.38
N VAL A 42 5.91 -1.34 11.29
CA VAL A 42 5.69 -0.30 12.30
C VAL A 42 5.44 -0.98 13.64
N GLY A 43 6.40 -0.82 14.55
CA GLY A 43 6.41 -1.52 15.83
C GLY A 43 6.47 -3.04 15.64
N ASP A 44 5.46 -3.71 16.19
CA ASP A 44 5.29 -5.17 16.13
C ASP A 44 4.56 -5.66 14.87
N LEU A 45 3.95 -4.76 14.08
CA LEU A 45 3.28 -5.11 12.84
C LEU A 45 4.25 -5.09 11.67
N LYS A 46 4.26 -6.19 10.92
CA LYS A 46 5.02 -6.38 9.70
C LYS A 46 4.05 -6.86 8.63
N MET A 47 3.96 -6.11 7.54
CA MET A 47 3.10 -6.46 6.41
C MET A 47 3.81 -6.12 5.11
N THR A 48 3.74 -7.02 4.13
CA THR A 48 4.33 -6.79 2.82
C THR A 48 3.34 -6.09 1.89
N ALA A 49 3.82 -5.25 0.99
CA ALA A 49 3.01 -4.61 -0.05
C ALA A 49 2.38 -5.64 -0.98
N GLY A 50 3.02 -6.80 -1.19
CA GLY A 50 2.43 -7.94 -1.89
C GLY A 50 1.21 -8.51 -1.17
N GLU A 51 1.30 -8.79 0.14
CA GLU A 51 0.14 -9.23 0.94
C GLU A 51 -0.98 -8.17 0.98
N ALA A 52 -0.57 -6.91 1.03
CA ALA A 52 -1.48 -5.78 0.96
C ALA A 52 -2.21 -5.71 -0.39
N GLY A 53 -1.47 -5.92 -1.48
CA GLY A 53 -1.95 -5.97 -2.86
C GLY A 53 -2.87 -7.16 -3.13
N THR A 54 -2.65 -8.31 -2.50
CA THR A 54 -3.54 -9.48 -2.64
C THR A 54 -4.80 -9.37 -1.79
N LEU A 55 -4.75 -8.62 -0.69
CA LEU A 55 -5.94 -8.24 0.06
C LEU A 55 -6.81 -7.26 -0.73
N LEU A 56 -6.26 -6.49 -1.67
CA LEU A 56 -7.00 -5.60 -2.55
C LEU A 56 -7.66 -6.38 -3.69
N LYS A 57 -8.92 -6.05 -4.02
CA LYS A 57 -9.58 -6.69 -5.16
C LYS A 57 -9.22 -5.91 -6.43
N PRO A 58 -9.03 -6.57 -7.58
CA PRO A 58 -8.91 -5.88 -8.87
C PRO A 58 -10.15 -5.03 -9.19
N SER A 59 -11.29 -5.30 -8.56
CA SER A 59 -12.52 -4.49 -8.65
C SER A 59 -12.47 -3.17 -7.88
N ASP A 60 -11.55 -3.00 -6.93
CA ASP A 60 -11.32 -1.74 -6.21
C ASP A 60 -10.43 -0.77 -7.02
N PHE A 61 -9.81 -1.23 -8.10
CA PHE A 61 -9.05 -0.39 -9.03
C PHE A 61 -10.00 0.37 -9.97
N PRO A 62 -9.64 1.60 -10.40
CA PRO A 62 -8.33 2.23 -10.25
C PRO A 62 -8.17 3.06 -8.96
N PHE A 63 -7.00 2.93 -8.34
CA PHE A 63 -6.59 3.82 -7.26
C PHE A 63 -6.11 5.15 -7.83
N LYS A 64 -6.70 6.24 -7.32
CA LYS A 64 -6.38 7.60 -7.76
C LYS A 64 -5.26 8.24 -6.96
N SER A 65 -4.97 7.71 -5.77
CA SER A 65 -3.98 8.27 -4.84
C SER A 65 -3.28 7.17 -4.05
N ALA A 66 -2.00 7.41 -3.71
CA ALA A 66 -1.23 6.55 -2.81
C ALA A 66 -1.88 6.41 -1.42
N LYS A 67 -2.58 7.46 -1.01
CA LYS A 67 -3.34 7.54 0.24
C LYS A 67 -4.48 6.51 0.29
N ASP A 68 -5.28 6.39 -0.77
CA ASP A 68 -6.38 5.41 -0.84
C ASP A 68 -5.85 3.99 -0.74
N VAL A 69 -4.77 3.69 -1.47
CA VAL A 69 -4.08 2.39 -1.41
C VAL A 69 -3.67 2.10 0.03
N ALA A 70 -2.94 3.02 0.65
CA ALA A 70 -2.43 2.86 2.00
C ALA A 70 -3.55 2.66 3.03
N ASP A 71 -4.65 3.43 2.92
CA ASP A 71 -5.76 3.35 3.85
C ASP A 71 -6.53 2.02 3.73
N ILE A 72 -6.79 1.54 2.50
CA ILE A 72 -7.45 0.24 2.31
C ILE A 72 -6.55 -0.91 2.78
N ILE A 73 -5.24 -0.83 2.54
CA ILE A 73 -4.26 -1.81 3.01
C ILE A 73 -4.30 -1.92 4.53
N VAL A 74 -4.21 -0.78 5.23
CA VAL A 74 -4.24 -0.75 6.70
C VAL A 74 -5.60 -1.23 7.22
N SER A 75 -6.69 -0.82 6.57
CA SER A 75 -8.05 -1.25 6.93
C SER A 75 -8.27 -2.75 6.74
N ARG A 76 -7.80 -3.34 5.64
CA ARG A 76 -7.88 -4.79 5.35
C ARG A 76 -6.94 -5.61 6.24
N ALA A 77 -5.83 -5.02 6.67
CA ALA A 77 -4.90 -5.62 7.64
C ALA A 77 -5.46 -5.73 9.07
N GLY A 78 -6.62 -5.12 9.34
CA GLY A 78 -7.27 -5.16 10.65
C GLY A 78 -6.62 -4.23 11.69
N LEU A 79 -6.03 -3.13 11.22
CA LEU A 79 -5.36 -2.11 12.03
C LEU A 79 -6.23 -0.89 12.36
#